data_AF-A0A949XRQ0-F1
#
_entry.id   AF-A0A949XRQ0-F1
#
_cell.length_a   1.000
_cell.length_b   1.000
_cell.length_c   1.000
_cell.angle_alpha   90.00
_cell.angle_beta   90.00
_cell.angle_gamma   90.00
#
_symmetry.space_group_name_H-M   'P 1'
#
loop_
_entity.id
_entity.type
_entity.pdbx_description
1 polymer ?
#
loop_
_entity_poly.entity_id
_entity_poly.type
_entity_poly.pdbx_seq_one_letter_code
_entity_poly.pdbx_strand_id
1 'polypeptide(L)'
;MLPETSLARGTVVQLNTSKGGVPKRPVLFAQVGLLGIEGDEHRYQYHGGPEQALLLLAAEVVDTLTAEGWWVFYGALGENLTTRGLDYRRWRAGQQFLVGTVRLQLTKPRAPCSALNPYGPGIQSRIYDPLVKARDPASPHWGESGFFAKVLEPGHISVNDIIEAVDPVV
;
A
#
# COMPACT_ATOMS: atom_id res chain seq x y z
N MET A 1 19.00 -29.32 10.15
CA MET A 1 17.87 -28.88 9.32
C MET A 1 17.72 -27.39 9.56
N LEU A 2 18.22 -26.55 8.64
CA LEU A 2 17.98 -25.11 8.73
C LEU A 2 16.48 -24.90 8.48
N PRO A 3 15.78 -24.03 9.23
CA PRO A 3 14.40 -23.74 8.92
C PRO A 3 14.34 -23.16 7.52
N GLU A 4 13.49 -23.71 6.66
CA GLU A 4 13.11 -23.03 5.41
C GLU A 4 12.58 -21.66 5.82
N THR A 5 13.32 -20.60 5.53
CA THR A 5 12.82 -19.23 5.67
C THR A 5 11.73 -19.05 4.62
N SER A 6 10.49 -19.36 4.99
CA SER A 6 9.33 -19.11 4.15
C SER A 6 9.24 -17.62 3.87
N LEU A 7 9.16 -17.25 2.60
CA LEU A 7 8.95 -15.87 2.18
C LEU A 7 7.61 -15.36 2.71
N ALA A 8 7.56 -14.08 3.08
CA ALA A 8 6.32 -13.47 3.55
C ALA A 8 5.29 -13.48 2.40
N ARG A 9 4.11 -14.03 2.66
CA ARG A 9 3.07 -14.25 1.66
C ARG A 9 1.72 -13.73 2.15
N GLY A 10 0.98 -13.09 1.25
CA GLY A 10 -0.35 -12.58 1.48
C GLY A 10 -1.20 -12.63 0.22
N THR A 11 -2.29 -11.88 0.21
CA THR A 11 -3.26 -11.84 -0.90
C THR A 11 -3.73 -10.41 -1.15
N VAL A 12 -3.94 -10.05 -2.41
CA VAL A 12 -4.62 -8.81 -2.80
C VAL A 12 -6.12 -8.99 -2.59
N VAL A 13 -6.66 -8.40 -1.54
CA VAL A 13 -8.09 -8.51 -1.20
C VAL A 13 -8.95 -7.49 -1.93
N GLN A 14 -8.36 -6.36 -2.37
CA GLN A 14 -9.02 -5.39 -3.23
C GLN A 14 -8.00 -4.60 -4.05
N LEU A 15 -8.32 -4.40 -5.33
CA LEU A 15 -7.62 -3.45 -6.20
C LEU A 15 -8.45 -2.18 -6.31
N ASN A 16 -7.82 -1.02 -6.28
CA ASN A 16 -8.51 0.25 -6.31
C ASN A 16 -7.91 1.24 -7.31
N THR A 17 -8.78 1.96 -8.02
CA THR A 17 -8.41 3.06 -8.91
C THR A 17 -9.32 4.28 -8.70
N SER A 18 -8.86 5.45 -9.12
CA SER A 18 -9.66 6.68 -9.19
C SER A 18 -9.29 7.49 -10.41
N LYS A 19 -10.20 8.36 -10.86
CA LYS A 19 -9.91 9.44 -11.82
C LYS A 19 -9.27 10.66 -11.15
N GLY A 20 -8.44 10.41 -10.13
CA GLY A 20 -7.82 11.43 -9.29
C GLY A 20 -8.40 11.48 -7.87
N GLY A 21 -7.50 11.59 -6.90
CA GLY A 21 -7.84 11.79 -5.49
C GLY A 21 -8.33 10.51 -4.79
N VAL A 22 -8.99 10.71 -3.64
CA VAL A 22 -9.57 9.66 -2.79
C VAL A 22 -11.08 9.90 -2.64
N PRO A 23 -11.91 8.86 -2.40
CA PRO A 23 -11.53 7.45 -2.34
C PRO A 23 -11.17 6.87 -3.71
N LYS A 24 -10.33 5.84 -3.72
CA LYS A 24 -10.24 4.92 -4.85
C LYS A 24 -11.36 3.87 -4.75
N ARG A 25 -11.82 3.36 -5.89
CA ARG A 25 -12.96 2.45 -6.03
C ARG A 25 -12.50 1.07 -6.51
N PRO A 26 -13.20 0.00 -6.10
CA PRO A 26 -12.79 -1.36 -6.40
C PRO A 26 -12.83 -1.66 -7.90
N VAL A 27 -11.82 -2.38 -8.38
CA VAL A 27 -11.77 -3.02 -9.70
C VAL A 27 -11.38 -4.49 -9.53
N LEU A 28 -11.81 -5.35 -10.45
CA LEU A 28 -11.48 -6.79 -10.38
C LEU A 28 -10.11 -7.12 -10.96
N PHE A 29 -9.62 -6.26 -11.86
CA PHE A 29 -8.42 -6.45 -12.65
C PHE A 29 -7.78 -5.10 -12.94
N ALA A 30 -6.46 -5.06 -12.98
CA ALA A 30 -5.68 -3.86 -13.29
C ALA A 30 -4.49 -4.19 -14.20
N GLN A 31 -4.37 -3.45 -15.31
CA GLN A 31 -3.14 -3.37 -16.09
C GLN A 31 -2.19 -2.39 -15.40
N VAL A 32 -0.95 -2.79 -15.16
CA VAL A 32 0.05 -2.03 -14.41
C VAL A 32 1.23 -1.70 -15.30
N GLY A 33 1.47 -0.40 -15.51
CA GLY A 33 2.66 0.14 -16.17
C GLY A 33 3.67 0.71 -15.18
N LEU A 34 4.79 1.22 -15.70
CA LEU A 34 5.87 1.81 -14.88
C LEU A 34 5.42 3.03 -14.04
N LEU A 35 4.31 3.66 -14.42
CA LEU A 35 3.77 4.86 -13.76
C LEU A 35 2.51 4.59 -12.91
N GLY A 36 2.09 3.32 -12.78
CA GLY A 36 0.91 2.92 -12.00
C GLY A 36 -0.11 2.13 -12.82
N ILE A 37 -1.34 2.05 -12.29
CA ILE A 37 -2.45 1.35 -12.93
C ILE A 37 -3.01 2.18 -14.10
N GLU A 38 -3.31 1.53 -15.22
CA GLU A 38 -3.98 2.17 -16.34
C GLU A 38 -5.35 2.72 -15.92
N GLY A 39 -5.60 3.98 -16.26
CA GLY A 39 -6.84 4.67 -15.90
C GLY A 39 -6.92 5.17 -14.46
N ASP A 40 -5.88 4.93 -13.65
CA ASP A 40 -5.70 5.52 -12.32
C ASP A 40 -4.93 6.84 -12.41
N GLU A 41 -5.62 7.94 -12.14
CA GLU A 41 -5.05 9.27 -12.24
C GLU A 41 -4.56 9.78 -10.89
N HIS A 42 -3.45 10.52 -10.95
CA HIS A 42 -2.82 11.13 -9.80
C HIS A 42 -2.78 12.65 -9.98
N ARG A 43 -2.83 13.42 -8.88
CA ARG A 43 -2.44 14.84 -8.96
C ARG A 43 -0.91 14.91 -9.03
N TYR A 44 -0.38 14.73 -10.24
CA TYR A 44 1.05 14.58 -10.56
C TYR A 44 1.96 15.70 -10.04
N GLN A 45 1.43 16.89 -9.74
CA GLN A 45 2.23 17.97 -9.14
C GLN A 45 2.71 17.66 -7.70
N TYR A 46 2.07 16.73 -6.99
CA TYR A 46 2.40 16.42 -5.58
C TYR A 46 2.42 14.93 -5.26
N HIS A 47 1.76 14.10 -6.07
CA HIS A 47 1.60 12.67 -5.84
C HIS A 47 1.75 11.90 -7.17
N GLY A 48 2.65 10.92 -7.21
CA GLY A 48 2.88 10.06 -8.38
C GLY A 48 4.34 10.01 -8.81
N GLY A 49 4.58 9.52 -10.03
CA GLY A 49 5.91 9.28 -10.59
C GLY A 49 6.44 7.87 -10.32
N PRO A 50 7.56 7.47 -10.95
CA PRO A 50 8.05 6.08 -10.91
C PRO A 50 8.25 5.55 -9.48
N GLU A 51 8.72 6.39 -8.55
CA GLU A 51 8.97 6.02 -7.15
C GLU A 51 7.68 5.91 -6.30
N GLN A 52 6.53 6.27 -6.85
CA GLN A 52 5.23 6.29 -6.17
C GLN A 52 4.12 5.77 -7.10
N ALA A 53 4.45 4.79 -7.94
CA ALA A 53 3.57 4.26 -8.97
C ALA A 53 2.33 3.58 -8.38
N LEU A 54 2.47 2.89 -7.25
CA LEU A 54 1.37 2.25 -6.53
C LEU A 54 1.46 2.53 -5.03
N LEU A 55 0.32 2.62 -4.36
CA LEU A 55 0.22 2.62 -2.90
C LEU A 55 -0.33 1.28 -2.39
N LEU A 56 0.44 0.61 -1.53
CA LEU A 56 0.03 -0.61 -0.83
C LEU A 56 -0.42 -0.27 0.59
N LEU A 57 -1.49 -0.92 1.04
CA LEU A 57 -1.96 -0.85 2.43
C LEU A 57 -2.40 -2.24 2.89
N ALA A 58 -2.17 -2.56 4.16
CA ALA A 58 -2.67 -3.78 4.77
C ALA A 58 -4.14 -3.63 5.17
N ALA A 59 -4.96 -4.63 4.85
CA ALA A 59 -6.37 -4.71 5.20
C ALA A 59 -6.55 -4.65 6.72
N GLU A 60 -5.61 -5.26 7.46
CA GLU A 60 -5.52 -5.26 8.92
C GLU A 60 -5.54 -3.83 9.50
N VAL A 61 -4.95 -2.86 8.80
CA VAL A 61 -4.97 -1.44 9.22
C VAL A 61 -6.38 -0.88 9.08
N VAL A 62 -7.01 -1.07 7.91
CA VAL A 62 -8.37 -0.56 7.66
C VAL A 62 -9.38 -1.22 8.58
N ASP A 63 -9.23 -2.53 8.83
CA ASP A 63 -10.07 -3.30 9.74
C ASP A 63 -9.94 -2.77 11.18
N THR A 64 -8.71 -2.49 11.63
CA THR A 64 -8.45 -1.88 12.95
C THR A 64 -9.07 -0.50 13.07
N LEU A 65 -8.86 0.38 12.08
CA LEU A 65 -9.45 1.72 12.08
C LEU A 65 -10.98 1.66 12.10
N THR A 66 -11.58 0.74 11.34
CA THR A 66 -13.03 0.54 11.34
C THR A 66 -13.53 0.11 12.72
N ALA A 67 -12.82 -0.80 13.38
CA ALA A 67 -13.15 -1.23 14.75
C ALA A 67 -12.99 -0.12 15.80
N GLU A 68 -12.07 0.83 15.58
CA GLU A 68 -11.91 2.04 16.39
C GLU A 68 -13.00 3.10 16.13
N GLY A 69 -13.88 2.87 15.15
CA GLY A 69 -15.00 3.78 14.81
C GLY A 69 -14.68 4.80 13.71
N TRP A 70 -13.55 4.68 13.03
CA TRP A 70 -13.26 5.51 11.85
C TRP A 70 -14.10 5.05 10.66
N TRP A 71 -14.65 6.00 9.90
CA TRP A 71 -15.51 5.69 8.76
C TRP A 71 -14.70 5.44 7.48
N VAL A 72 -13.82 4.44 7.52
CA VAL A 72 -12.93 4.03 6.42
C VAL A 72 -13.35 2.68 5.82
N PHE A 73 -12.85 2.42 4.61
CA PHE A 73 -13.08 1.18 3.85
C PHE A 73 -11.89 0.97 2.90
N TYR A 74 -11.77 -0.19 2.27
CA TYR A 74 -10.69 -0.45 1.31
C TYR A 74 -10.80 0.52 0.12
N GLY A 75 -9.72 1.24 -0.16
CA GLY A 75 -9.62 2.35 -1.11
C GLY A 75 -9.82 3.73 -0.48
N ALA A 76 -10.30 3.82 0.77
CA ALA A 76 -10.57 5.09 1.44
C ALA A 76 -9.29 5.91 1.63
N LEU A 77 -8.19 5.25 2.02
CA LEU A 77 -6.92 5.93 2.28
C LEU A 77 -6.13 6.21 0.99
N GLY A 78 -6.67 5.81 -0.16
CA GLY A 78 -6.13 6.07 -1.49
C GLY A 78 -5.16 5.00 -1.98
N GLU A 79 -5.11 3.85 -1.32
CA GLU A 79 -4.29 2.72 -1.72
C GLU A 79 -4.79 2.11 -3.02
N ASN A 80 -3.86 1.68 -3.87
CA ASN A 80 -4.17 0.90 -5.07
C ASN A 80 -4.34 -0.58 -4.75
N LEU A 81 -3.52 -1.12 -3.84
CA LEU A 81 -3.54 -2.52 -3.45
C LEU A 81 -3.85 -2.60 -1.96
N THR A 82 -5.03 -3.13 -1.64
CA THR A 82 -5.33 -3.57 -0.28
C THR A 82 -4.90 -5.04 -0.17
N THR A 83 -3.97 -5.32 0.74
CA THR A 83 -3.34 -6.65 0.90
C THR A 83 -3.67 -7.24 2.27
N ARG A 84 -3.67 -8.57 2.41
CA ARG A 84 -3.90 -9.25 3.70
C ARG A 84 -2.88 -10.36 3.92
N GLY A 85 -2.51 -10.60 5.17
CA GLY A 85 -1.60 -11.68 5.59
C GLY A 85 -0.12 -11.28 5.57
N LEU A 86 0.22 -10.05 5.18
CA LEU A 86 1.57 -9.52 5.25
C LEU A 86 1.76 -8.74 6.56
N ASP A 87 2.87 -8.99 7.25
CA ASP A 87 3.28 -8.16 8.38
C ASP A 87 3.83 -6.81 7.88
N TYR A 88 2.93 -5.85 7.72
CA TYR A 88 3.23 -4.51 7.22
C TYR A 88 4.18 -3.73 8.15
N ARG A 89 4.31 -4.11 9.43
CA ARG A 89 5.26 -3.48 10.36
C ARG A 89 6.71 -3.84 10.01
N ARG A 90 6.91 -4.91 9.26
CA ARG A 90 8.23 -5.34 8.79
C ARG A 90 8.60 -4.79 7.41
N TRP A 91 7.71 -4.06 6.75
CA TRP A 91 8.00 -3.47 5.44
C TRP A 91 9.15 -2.47 5.49
N ARG A 92 10.05 -2.55 4.51
CA ARG A 92 11.20 -1.65 4.36
C ARG A 92 11.33 -1.18 2.92
N ALA A 93 11.85 0.03 2.74
CA ALA A 93 12.26 0.50 1.42
C ALA A 93 13.29 -0.46 0.79
N GLY A 94 13.16 -0.75 -0.49
CA GLY A 94 13.99 -1.71 -1.21
C GLY A 94 13.45 -3.15 -1.21
N GLN A 95 12.53 -3.49 -0.29
CA GLN A 95 11.88 -4.79 -0.28
C GLN A 95 11.05 -4.99 -1.55
N GLN A 96 11.14 -6.18 -2.13
CA GLN A 96 10.46 -6.51 -3.39
C GLN A 96 9.35 -7.52 -3.19
N PHE A 97 8.31 -7.38 -3.99
CA PHE A 97 7.16 -8.27 -4.00
C PHE A 97 6.82 -8.68 -5.43
N LEU A 98 6.43 -9.94 -5.61
CA LEU A 98 5.73 -10.42 -6.79
C LEU A 98 4.24 -10.45 -6.50
N VAL A 99 3.44 -9.91 -7.41
CA VAL A 99 1.98 -9.86 -7.31
C VAL A 99 1.37 -9.96 -8.70
N GLY A 100 0.54 -10.99 -8.93
CA GLY A 100 0.12 -11.33 -10.29
C GLY A 100 1.33 -11.56 -11.20
N THR A 101 1.44 -10.80 -12.29
CA THR A 101 2.64 -10.81 -13.16
C THR A 101 3.53 -9.58 -12.97
N VAL A 102 3.31 -8.80 -11.90
CA VAL A 102 4.00 -7.54 -11.63
C VAL A 102 5.05 -7.74 -10.55
N ARG A 103 6.23 -7.15 -10.78
CA ARG A 103 7.28 -7.04 -9.75
C ARG A 103 7.34 -5.63 -9.20
N LEU A 104 7.18 -5.51 -7.89
CA LEU A 104 7.17 -4.24 -7.16
C LEU A 104 8.39 -4.11 -6.25
N GLN A 105 8.80 -2.88 -5.99
CA GLN A 105 9.76 -2.54 -4.93
C GLN A 105 9.19 -1.42 -4.07
N LEU A 106 9.12 -1.63 -2.75
CA LEU A 106 8.70 -0.60 -1.81
C LEU A 106 9.70 0.55 -1.79
N THR A 107 9.21 1.78 -1.70
CA THR A 107 10.05 2.99 -1.77
C THR A 107 10.03 3.78 -0.47
N LYS A 108 8.85 4.15 0.03
CA LYS A 108 8.71 4.93 1.28
C LYS A 108 7.31 4.80 1.88
N PRO A 109 7.15 5.00 3.21
CA PRO A 109 5.84 5.22 3.81
C PRO A 109 5.11 6.39 3.15
N ARG A 110 3.78 6.30 3.05
CA ARG A 110 2.97 7.38 2.51
C ARG A 110 2.72 8.43 3.58
N ALA A 111 3.07 9.69 3.30
CA ALA A 111 2.64 10.81 4.13
C ALA A 111 1.14 11.09 3.89
N PRO A 112 0.31 11.20 4.94
CA PRO A 112 -1.08 11.58 4.79
C PRO A 112 -1.21 13.03 4.29
N CYS A 113 -2.35 13.34 3.68
CA CYS A 113 -2.65 14.68 3.18
C CYS A 113 -4.11 15.04 3.46
N SER A 114 -4.48 16.30 3.18
CA SER A 114 -5.82 16.85 3.42
C SER A 114 -6.95 16.07 2.74
N ALA A 115 -6.64 15.27 1.73
CA ALA A 115 -7.60 14.36 1.09
C ALA A 115 -8.22 13.35 2.08
N LEU A 116 -7.56 13.07 3.22
CA LEU A 116 -8.09 12.18 4.25
C LEU A 116 -9.02 12.86 5.28
N ASN A 117 -9.13 14.20 5.25
CA ASN A 117 -9.96 14.94 6.21
C ASN A 117 -11.42 14.46 6.30
N PRO A 118 -12.08 14.05 5.20
CA PRO A 118 -13.45 13.54 5.26
C PRO A 118 -13.64 12.30 6.15
N TYR A 119 -12.57 11.54 6.45
CA TYR A 119 -12.65 10.34 7.28
C TYR A 119 -12.54 10.62 8.79
N GLY A 120 -12.38 11.89 9.18
CA GLY A 120 -12.46 12.32 10.56
C GLY A 120 -11.26 13.13 11.03
N PRO A 121 -11.45 14.03 12.01
CA PRO A 121 -10.35 14.79 12.60
C PRO A 121 -9.37 13.84 13.29
N GLY A 122 -8.07 14.05 13.08
CA GLY A 122 -7.01 13.26 13.70
C GLY A 122 -6.64 11.96 12.97
N ILE A 123 -7.36 11.55 11.91
CA ILE A 123 -7.05 10.31 11.20
C ILE A 123 -5.62 10.29 10.65
N GLN A 124 -5.14 11.45 10.17
CA GLN A 124 -3.78 11.59 9.66
C GLN A 124 -2.73 11.30 10.75
N SER A 125 -2.93 11.85 11.95
CA SER A 125 -2.04 11.65 13.10
C SER A 125 -2.16 10.25 13.69
N ARG A 126 -3.33 9.62 13.56
CA ARG A 126 -3.57 8.24 14.01
C ARG A 126 -2.73 7.24 13.24
N ILE A 127 -2.51 7.44 11.94
CA ILE A 127 -1.80 6.47 11.08
C ILE A 127 -0.37 6.89 10.75
N TYR A 128 0.07 8.06 11.20
CA TYR A 128 1.35 8.64 10.80
C TYR A 128 1.87 9.62 11.86
N ASP A 129 3.10 9.40 12.33
CA ASP A 129 3.74 10.18 13.38
C ASP A 129 5.09 10.77 12.91
N PRO A 130 5.79 11.55 13.75
CA PRO A 130 7.12 12.08 13.42
C PRO A 130 8.20 11.02 13.19
N LEU A 131 8.09 9.83 13.81
CA LEU A 131 9.05 8.75 13.62
C LEU A 131 8.89 8.13 12.22
N VAL A 132 7.66 7.88 11.77
CA VAL A 132 7.39 7.45 10.38
C VAL A 132 7.91 8.50 9.39
N LYS A 133 7.73 9.80 9.70
CA LYS A 133 8.30 10.89 8.89
C LYS A 133 9.82 10.86 8.81
N ALA A 134 10.49 10.52 9.91
CA ALA A 134 11.94 10.32 9.97
C ALA A 134 12.39 8.98 9.35
N ARG A 135 11.46 8.15 8.86
CA ARG A 135 11.68 6.79 8.35
C ARG A 135 12.23 5.82 9.40
N ASP A 136 11.83 6.01 10.65
CA ASP A 136 12.19 5.14 11.76
C ASP A 136 11.16 4.00 11.93
N PRO A 137 11.54 2.73 11.66
CA PRO A 137 10.64 1.60 11.82
C PRO A 137 10.32 1.23 13.27
N ALA A 138 10.92 1.90 14.27
CA ALA A 138 10.54 1.74 15.67
C ALA A 138 9.20 2.40 16.01
N SER A 139 8.63 3.20 15.10
CA SER A 139 7.31 3.82 15.30
C SER A 139 6.22 2.77 15.54
N PRO A 140 5.31 2.97 16.53
CA PRO A 140 4.12 2.12 16.68
C PRO A 140 3.17 2.23 15.48
N HIS A 141 3.27 3.30 14.68
CA HIS A 141 2.47 3.55 13.49
C HIS A 141 3.17 3.13 12.18
N TRP A 142 4.28 2.39 12.27
CA TRP A 142 5.02 1.98 11.07
C TRP A 142 4.15 1.14 10.12
N GLY A 143 4.03 1.61 8.88
CA GLY A 143 3.25 0.98 7.81
C GLY A 143 1.74 1.23 7.88
N GLU A 144 1.22 1.87 8.94
CA GLU A 144 -0.22 2.15 9.07
C GLU A 144 -0.73 3.19 8.05
N SER A 145 0.14 4.03 7.50
CA SER A 145 -0.23 4.94 6.41
C SER A 145 -0.10 4.32 5.01
N GLY A 146 0.38 3.07 4.93
CA GLY A 146 0.72 2.39 3.69
C GLY A 146 2.12 2.74 3.15
N PHE A 147 2.54 2.01 2.13
CA PHE A 147 3.82 2.19 1.45
C PHE A 147 3.65 2.43 -0.03
N PHE A 148 4.37 3.41 -0.55
CA PHE A 148 4.55 3.54 -1.98
C PHE A 148 5.46 2.43 -2.50
N ALA A 149 5.21 2.03 -3.74
CA ALA A 149 6.03 1.12 -4.49
C ALA A 149 6.27 1.65 -5.91
N LYS A 150 7.44 1.32 -6.45
CA LYS A 150 7.73 1.42 -7.87
C LYS A 150 7.51 0.08 -8.55
N VAL A 151 7.19 0.14 -9.83
CA VAL A 151 7.04 -1.03 -10.68
C VAL A 151 8.38 -1.32 -11.34
N LEU A 152 8.94 -2.49 -11.03
CA LEU A 152 10.18 -2.98 -11.66
C LEU A 152 9.86 -3.69 -12.99
N GLU A 153 8.81 -4.52 -12.99
CA GLU A 153 8.36 -5.27 -14.14
C GLU A 153 6.85 -5.05 -14.32
N PRO A 154 6.40 -4.37 -15.39
CA PRO A 154 4.99 -4.17 -15.73
C PRO A 154 4.25 -5.47 -15.99
N GLY A 155 2.93 -5.44 -15.85
CA GLY A 155 2.11 -6.65 -15.96
C GLY A 155 0.66 -6.40 -15.58
N HIS A 156 0.00 -7.42 -15.05
CA HIS A 156 -1.36 -7.30 -14.56
C HIS A 156 -1.52 -7.92 -13.18
N ILE A 157 -2.54 -7.44 -12.47
CA ILE A 157 -2.94 -7.92 -11.15
C ILE A 157 -4.45 -8.11 -11.14
N SER A 158 -4.91 -9.19 -10.53
CA SER A 158 -6.30 -9.50 -10.24
C SER A 158 -6.56 -9.52 -8.74
N VAL A 159 -7.80 -9.29 -8.34
CA VAL A 159 -8.23 -9.58 -6.97
C VAL A 159 -8.00 -11.08 -6.69
N ASN A 160 -7.57 -11.40 -5.48
CA ASN A 160 -7.11 -12.72 -5.01
C ASN A 160 -5.74 -13.19 -5.52
N ASP A 161 -5.03 -12.37 -6.29
CA ASP A 161 -3.63 -12.68 -6.58
C ASP A 161 -2.83 -12.74 -5.29
N ILE A 162 -1.91 -13.69 -5.26
CA ILE A 162 -0.92 -13.81 -4.20
C ILE A 162 0.06 -12.64 -4.32
N ILE A 163 0.39 -12.05 -3.17
CA ILE A 163 1.53 -11.15 -3.05
C ILE A 163 2.59 -11.83 -2.19
N GLU A 164 3.80 -11.98 -2.71
CA GLU A 164 4.88 -12.71 -2.04
C GLU A 164 6.17 -11.88 -2.07
N ALA A 165 6.85 -11.82 -0.94
CA ALA A 165 8.16 -11.17 -0.85
C ALA A 165 9.18 -11.96 -1.68
N VAL A 166 10.01 -11.28 -2.45
CA VAL A 166 11.05 -11.94 -3.29
C VAL A 166 12.23 -12.40 -2.43
N ASP A 167 12.55 -11.64 -1.38
CA ASP A 167 13.64 -11.92 -0.45
C ASP A 167 13.10 -12.09 0.97
N PRO A 168 13.75 -12.92 1.82
CA PRO A 168 13.43 -12.98 3.24
C PRO A 168 13.56 -11.59 3.88
N VAL A 169 12.63 -11.25 4.77
CA VAL A 169 12.76 -10.03 5.57
C VAL A 169 13.97 -10.18 6.49
N VAL A 170 15.02 -9.43 6.20
CA VAL A 170 16.25 -9.35 7.02
C VAL A 170 15.96 -8.67 8.36
#